data_AF-A0A6G1W180-F1
#
_entry.id   AF-A0A6G1W180-F1
#
_cell.length_a   1.000
_cell.length_b   1.000
_cell.length_c   1.000
_cell.angle_alpha   90.00
_cell.angle_beta   90.00
_cell.angle_gamma   90.00
#
_symmetry.space_group_name_H-M   'P 1'
#
loop_
_entity.id
_entity.type
_entity.pdbx_description
1 polymer ?
#
loop_
_entity_poly.entity_id
_entity_poly.type
_entity_poly.pdbx_seq_one_letter_code
_entity_poly.pdbx_strand_id
1 'polypeptide(L)'
;MTDKKSQIESTPKESELNTKQKKYDETREQISKLTTSINNDTTKVGRLAILKIDGHSTPKQDEEFLRLKSIIETHKTSIKDKTASNAALLRQINALKNQIENDGKGEAATEQEVMLNSKITETNKAIRHLLKITGTTNLVEFVQYVEKTLPSNL
;
A
#
# COMPACT_ATOMS: atom_id res chain seq x y z
N MET A 1 3.34 12.11 35.63
CA MET A 1 2.72 11.25 34.61
C MET A 1 3.05 11.86 33.27
N THR A 2 4.03 11.29 32.58
CA THR A 2 4.48 11.78 31.28
C THR A 2 3.89 10.86 30.23
N ASP A 3 2.79 11.28 29.61
CA ASP A 3 2.28 10.67 28.39
C ASP A 3 3.31 10.89 27.27
N LYS A 4 4.30 10.01 27.20
CA LYS A 4 5.06 9.82 25.96
C LYS A 4 4.13 9.12 24.99
N LYS A 5 3.30 9.94 24.33
CA LYS A 5 2.62 9.60 23.08
C LYS A 5 3.72 9.12 22.14
N SER A 6 3.84 7.80 21.98
CA SER A 6 4.82 7.17 21.11
C SER A 6 4.49 7.66 19.69
N GLN A 7 5.20 8.69 19.23
CA GLN A 7 5.27 9.00 17.82
C GLN A 7 6.06 7.85 17.21
N ILE A 8 5.34 6.83 16.76
CA ILE A 8 5.89 5.85 15.85
C ILE A 8 6.25 6.66 14.60
N GLU A 9 7.52 7.04 14.48
CA GLU A 9 8.04 7.60 13.23
C GLU A 9 7.74 6.59 12.14
N SER A 10 6.90 6.99 11.18
CA SER A 10 6.60 6.14 10.03
C SER A 10 7.89 5.76 9.34
N THR A 11 8.05 4.47 9.07
CA THR A 11 9.21 3.99 8.31
C THR A 11 9.28 4.70 6.95
N PRO A 12 10.46 4.79 6.30
CA PRO A 12 10.56 5.42 4.99
C PRO A 12 9.56 4.88 3.96
N LYS A 13 9.24 3.57 4.02
CA LYS A 13 8.26 2.90 3.15
C LYS A 13 6.81 3.29 3.49
N GLU A 14 6.47 3.44 4.77
CA GLU A 14 5.15 3.92 5.20
C GLU A 14 4.93 5.39 4.84
N SER A 15 5.97 6.22 4.93
CA SER A 15 5.93 7.61 4.47
C SER A 15 5.73 7.71 2.95
N GLU A 16 6.42 6.87 2.18
CA GLU A 16 6.22 6.76 0.73
C GLU A 16 4.79 6.29 0.40
N LEU A 17 4.29 5.27 1.11
CA LEU A 17 2.92 4.78 0.96
C LEU A 17 1.89 5.89 1.19
N ASN A 18 2.02 6.64 2.28
CA ASN A 18 1.15 7.77 2.61
C ASN A 18 1.20 8.86 1.54
N THR A 19 2.40 9.16 1.02
CA THR A 19 2.58 10.16 -0.04
C THR A 19 1.88 9.73 -1.33
N LYS A 20 2.04 8.45 -1.74
CA LYS A 20 1.36 7.93 -2.93
C LYS A 20 -0.16 7.85 -2.74
N GLN A 21 -0.63 7.48 -1.55
CA GLN A 21 -2.05 7.45 -1.21
C GLN A 21 -2.67 8.84 -1.30
N LYS A 22 -2.02 9.85 -0.73
CA LYS A 22 -2.46 11.25 -0.84
C LYS A 22 -2.56 11.70 -2.30
N LYS A 23 -1.55 11.40 -3.11
CA LYS A 23 -1.56 11.73 -4.55
C LYS A 23 -2.67 11.01 -5.32
N TYR A 24 -2.97 9.77 -4.95
CA TYR A 24 -4.08 9.00 -5.52
C TYR A 24 -5.44 9.66 -5.22
N ASP A 25 -5.64 10.07 -3.96
CA ASP A 25 -6.87 10.72 -3.51
C ASP A 25 -7.04 12.11 -4.14
N GLU A 26 -5.97 12.91 -4.22
CA GLU A 26 -5.96 14.20 -4.92
C GLU A 26 -6.31 14.04 -6.40
N THR A 27 -5.73 13.05 -7.08
CA THR A 27 -6.01 12.77 -8.50
C THR A 27 -7.46 12.34 -8.69
N ARG A 28 -8.00 11.52 -7.78
CA ARG A 28 -9.40 11.10 -7.77
C ARG A 28 -10.35 12.29 -7.59
N GLU A 29 -10.02 13.23 -6.71
CA GLU A 29 -10.81 14.45 -6.50
C GLU A 29 -10.81 15.33 -7.76
N GLN A 30 -9.65 15.48 -8.42
CA GLN A 30 -9.56 16.21 -9.69
C GLN A 30 -10.43 15.59 -10.79
N ILE A 31 -10.46 14.25 -10.89
CA ILE A 31 -11.35 13.53 -11.83
C ILE A 31 -12.82 13.84 -11.52
N SER A 32 -13.20 13.83 -10.23
CA SER A 32 -14.58 14.17 -9.81
C SER A 32 -14.97 15.60 -10.18
N LYS A 33 -14.08 16.56 -9.95
CA LYS A 33 -14.28 17.97 -10.34
C LYS A 33 -14.46 18.12 -11.84
N LEU A 34 -13.59 17.50 -12.65
CA LEU A 34 -13.69 17.52 -14.10
C LEU A 34 -14.99 16.86 -14.61
N THR A 35 -15.40 15.76 -13.99
CA THR A 35 -16.66 15.07 -14.32
C THR A 35 -17.87 15.98 -14.07
N THR A 36 -17.88 16.69 -12.95
CA THR A 36 -18.92 17.66 -12.63
C THR A 36 -18.94 18.81 -13.64
N SER A 37 -17.78 19.35 -14.00
CA SER A 37 -17.68 20.40 -15.02
C SER A 37 -18.20 19.92 -16.38
N ILE A 38 -17.85 18.71 -16.81
CA ILE A 38 -18.37 18.12 -18.05
C ILE A 38 -19.89 18.01 -18.02
N ASN A 39 -20.48 17.55 -16.90
CA ASN A 39 -21.94 17.43 -16.80
C ASN A 39 -22.64 18.79 -16.90
N ASN A 40 -22.09 19.81 -16.26
CA ASN A 40 -22.60 21.18 -16.32
C ASN A 40 -22.49 21.75 -17.74
N ASP A 41 -21.33 21.60 -18.38
CA ASP A 41 -21.10 22.10 -19.73
C ASP A 41 -21.93 21.32 -20.76
N THR A 42 -22.11 20.01 -20.58
CA THR A 42 -22.99 19.18 -21.42
C THR A 42 -24.44 19.65 -21.35
N THR A 43 -24.91 20.02 -20.15
CA THR A 43 -26.25 20.58 -19.96
C THR A 43 -26.40 21.92 -20.70
N LYS A 44 -25.39 22.79 -20.63
CA LYS A 44 -25.38 24.06 -21.37
C LYS A 44 -25.36 23.85 -22.89
N VAL A 45 -24.51 22.93 -23.36
CA VAL A 45 -24.46 22.53 -24.78
C VAL A 45 -25.81 22.03 -25.25
N GLY A 46 -26.52 21.23 -24.44
CA GLY A 46 -27.88 20.77 -24.74
C GLY A 46 -28.87 21.93 -24.93
N ARG A 47 -28.85 22.92 -24.03
CA ARG A 47 -29.70 24.12 -24.14
C ARG A 47 -29.38 24.95 -25.39
N LEU A 48 -28.09 25.17 -25.66
CA LEU A 48 -27.64 25.88 -26.85
C LEU A 48 -27.99 25.11 -28.15
N ALA A 49 -27.94 23.77 -28.12
CA ALA A 49 -28.34 22.94 -29.24
C ALA A 49 -29.83 23.11 -29.58
N ILE A 50 -30.69 23.16 -28.56
CA ILE A 50 -32.13 23.38 -28.74
C ILE A 50 -32.37 24.76 -29.38
N LEU A 51 -31.79 25.83 -28.82
CA LEU A 51 -31.89 27.18 -29.39
C LEU A 51 -31.42 27.25 -30.85
N LYS A 52 -30.38 26.48 -31.20
CA LYS A 52 -29.86 26.40 -32.57
C LYS A 52 -30.82 25.67 -33.50
N ILE A 53 -31.42 24.56 -33.06
CA ILE A 53 -32.42 23.80 -33.84
C ILE A 53 -33.68 24.65 -34.06
N ASP A 54 -34.12 25.38 -33.04
CA ASP A 54 -35.30 26.24 -33.10
C ASP A 54 -35.07 27.54 -33.91
N GLY A 55 -33.85 27.76 -34.42
CA GLY A 55 -33.50 28.95 -35.20
C GLY A 55 -33.39 30.24 -34.39
N HIS A 56 -33.34 30.15 -33.06
CA HIS A 56 -33.25 31.28 -32.13
C HIS A 56 -31.83 31.54 -31.61
N SER A 57 -30.83 30.79 -32.10
CA SER A 57 -29.43 30.98 -31.69
C SER A 57 -28.84 32.27 -32.27
N THR A 58 -28.12 33.00 -31.43
CA THR A 58 -27.29 34.15 -31.85
C THR A 58 -25.88 33.69 -32.23
N PRO A 59 -25.12 34.47 -33.03
CA PRO A 59 -23.73 34.12 -33.37
C PRO A 59 -22.84 33.85 -32.13
N LYS A 60 -23.02 34.62 -31.06
CA LYS A 60 -22.29 34.43 -29.79
C LYS A 60 -22.62 33.08 -29.12
N GLN A 61 -23.88 32.66 -29.18
CA GLN A 61 -24.32 31.37 -28.63
C GLN A 61 -23.79 30.19 -29.46
N ASP A 62 -23.66 30.37 -30.77
CA ASP A 62 -23.04 29.39 -31.66
C ASP A 62 -21.54 29.23 -31.41
N GLU A 63 -20.82 30.34 -31.19
CA GLU A 63 -19.42 30.32 -30.77
C GLU A 63 -19.25 29.65 -29.41
N GLU A 64 -20.10 29.98 -28.44
CA GLU A 64 -20.08 29.36 -27.11
C GLU A 64 -20.35 27.85 -27.19
N PHE A 65 -21.30 27.42 -28.02
CA PHE A 65 -21.60 26.01 -28.25
C PHE A 65 -20.37 25.23 -28.75
N LEU A 66 -19.67 25.75 -29.75
CA LEU A 66 -18.46 25.14 -30.29
C LEU A 66 -17.33 25.11 -29.24
N ARG A 67 -17.16 26.22 -28.51
CA ARG A 67 -16.16 26.33 -27.44
C ARG A 67 -16.41 25.32 -26.33
N LEU A 68 -17.64 25.21 -25.84
CA LEU A 68 -18.00 24.26 -24.78
C LEU A 68 -17.82 22.81 -25.22
N LYS A 69 -18.16 22.46 -26.47
CA LYS A 69 -17.85 21.13 -27.03
C LYS A 69 -16.36 20.82 -27.00
N SER A 70 -15.52 21.77 -27.42
CA SER A 70 -14.06 21.61 -27.39
C SER A 70 -13.52 21.44 -25.96
N ILE A 71 -14.03 22.23 -25.01
CA ILE A 71 -13.68 22.10 -23.58
C ILE A 71 -14.07 20.73 -23.03
N ILE A 72 -15.28 20.24 -23.34
CA ILE A 72 -15.74 18.91 -22.90
C ILE A 72 -14.81 17.81 -23.39
N GLU A 73 -14.41 17.81 -24.67
CA GLU A 73 -13.51 16.79 -25.21
C GLU A 73 -12.10 16.87 -24.60
N THR A 74 -11.62 18.08 -24.33
CA THR A 74 -10.35 18.30 -23.61
C THR A 74 -10.43 17.73 -22.18
N HIS A 75 -11.51 18.01 -21.46
CA HIS A 75 -11.73 17.47 -20.12
C HIS A 75 -11.88 15.94 -20.10
N LYS A 76 -12.58 15.35 -21.09
CA LYS A 76 -12.68 13.89 -21.22
C LYS A 76 -11.31 13.24 -21.41
N THR A 77 -10.48 13.82 -22.27
CA THR A 77 -9.10 13.35 -22.48
C THR A 77 -8.29 13.45 -21.20
N SER A 78 -8.37 14.59 -20.50
CA SER A 78 -7.72 14.78 -19.19
C SER A 78 -8.18 13.76 -18.13
N ILE A 79 -9.48 13.44 -18.07
CA ILE A 79 -10.01 12.40 -17.18
C ILE A 79 -9.43 11.04 -17.53
N LYS A 80 -9.35 10.69 -18.82
CA LYS A 80 -8.80 9.41 -19.28
C LYS A 80 -7.33 9.27 -18.85
N ASP A 81 -6.51 10.29 -19.07
CA ASP A 81 -5.10 10.28 -18.71
C ASP A 81 -4.90 10.22 -17.19
N LYS A 82 -5.66 11.01 -16.43
CA LYS A 82 -5.65 10.97 -14.96
C LYS A 82 -6.11 9.62 -14.42
N THR A 83 -7.11 9.00 -15.03
CA THR A 83 -7.60 7.66 -14.63
C THR A 83 -6.53 6.60 -14.85
N ALA A 84 -5.83 6.64 -15.99
CA ALA A 84 -4.70 5.75 -16.26
C ALA A 84 -3.55 5.96 -15.27
N SER A 85 -3.21 7.22 -14.97
CA SER A 85 -2.22 7.56 -13.95
C SER A 85 -2.61 7.05 -12.56
N ASN A 86 -3.89 7.20 -12.18
CA ASN A 86 -4.38 6.76 -10.88
C ASN A 86 -4.40 5.23 -10.75
N ALA A 87 -4.71 4.52 -11.84
CA ALA A 87 -4.60 3.06 -11.87
C ALA A 87 -3.15 2.59 -11.68
N ALA A 88 -2.18 3.30 -12.27
CA ALA A 88 -0.76 3.01 -12.05
C ALA A 88 -0.33 3.30 -10.59
N LEU A 89 -0.78 4.41 -10.00
CA LEU A 89 -0.56 4.73 -8.58
C LEU A 89 -1.13 3.64 -7.66
N LEU A 90 -2.35 3.16 -7.93
CA LEU A 90 -2.97 2.11 -7.13
C LEU A 90 -2.17 0.81 -7.16
N ARG A 91 -1.61 0.44 -8.32
CA ARG A 91 -0.72 -0.73 -8.43
C ARG A 91 0.55 -0.55 -7.59
N GLN A 92 1.16 0.63 -7.62
CA GLN A 92 2.34 0.94 -6.80
C GLN A 92 2.03 0.92 -5.30
N ILE A 93 0.88 1.46 -4.90
CA ILE A 93 0.38 1.43 -3.52
C ILE A 93 0.24 -0.02 -3.05
N ASN A 94 -0.42 -0.87 -3.85
CA ASN A 94 -0.62 -2.27 -3.49
C ASN A 94 0.71 -3.04 -3.42
N ALA A 95 1.65 -2.77 -4.34
CA ALA A 95 2.98 -3.36 -4.30
C ALA A 95 3.76 -2.98 -3.02
N LEU A 96 3.73 -1.68 -2.65
CA LEU A 96 4.37 -1.20 -1.42
C LEU A 96 3.71 -1.78 -0.16
N LYS A 97 2.38 -1.87 -0.12
CA LYS A 97 1.65 -2.52 0.99
C LYS A 97 2.09 -3.97 1.17
N ASN A 98 2.17 -4.73 0.07
CA ASN A 98 2.62 -6.12 0.12
C ASN A 98 4.09 -6.23 0.59
N GLN A 99 4.97 -5.30 0.18
CA GLN A 99 6.35 -5.26 0.66
C GLN A 99 6.41 -5.01 2.16
N ILE A 100 5.69 -4.00 2.67
CA ILE A 100 5.64 -3.69 4.11
C ILE A 100 5.11 -4.89 4.91
N GLU A 101 4.05 -5.56 4.43
CA GLU A 101 3.49 -6.73 5.10
C GLU A 101 4.48 -7.92 5.13
N ASN A 102 5.17 -8.17 4.02
CA ASN A 102 6.14 -9.26 3.94
C ASN A 102 7.42 -8.98 4.75
N ASP A 103 7.89 -7.74 4.77
CA ASP A 103 9.01 -7.32 5.62
C ASP A 103 8.66 -7.55 7.11
N GLY A 104 7.47 -7.14 7.55
CA GLY A 104 7.02 -7.37 8.92
C GLY A 104 6.85 -8.85 9.29
N LYS A 105 6.45 -9.70 8.34
CA LYS A 105 6.42 -11.16 8.54
C LYS A 105 7.83 -11.75 8.65
N GLY A 106 8.79 -11.25 7.87
CA GLY A 106 10.19 -11.66 7.94
C GLY A 106 10.83 -11.31 9.28
N GLU A 107 10.57 -10.11 9.80
CA GLU A 107 11.01 -9.69 11.13
C GLU A 107 10.39 -10.59 12.22
N ALA A 108 9.08 -10.81 12.20
CA ALA A 108 8.41 -11.67 13.17
C ALA A 108 8.90 -13.14 13.13
N ALA A 109 9.18 -13.68 11.94
CA ALA A 109 9.75 -15.02 11.79
C ALA A 109 11.17 -15.10 12.37
N THR A 110 11.98 -14.07 12.12
CA THR A 110 13.34 -13.95 12.68
C THR A 110 13.30 -13.87 14.21
N GLU A 111 12.38 -13.07 14.78
CA GLU A 111 12.19 -12.98 16.23
C GLU A 111 11.75 -14.31 16.85
N GLN A 112 10.83 -15.02 16.20
CA GLN A 112 10.40 -16.35 16.63
C GLN A 112 11.55 -17.37 16.58
N GLU A 113 12.37 -17.35 15.53
CA GLU A 113 13.56 -18.19 15.40
C GLU A 113 14.56 -17.92 16.52
N VAL A 114 14.86 -16.65 16.80
CA VAL A 114 15.73 -16.25 17.92
C VAL A 114 15.14 -16.70 19.28
N MET A 115 13.83 -16.58 19.48
CA MET A 115 13.18 -17.06 20.70
C MET A 115 13.22 -18.59 20.83
N LEU A 116 13.01 -19.33 19.74
CA LEU A 116 13.09 -20.78 19.72
C LEU A 116 14.52 -21.26 20.01
N ASN A 117 15.52 -20.68 19.34
CA ASN A 117 16.93 -21.04 19.53
C ASN A 117 17.41 -20.74 20.95
N SER A 118 16.98 -19.63 21.56
CA SER A 118 17.30 -19.33 22.96
C SER A 118 16.64 -20.30 23.94
N LYS A 119 15.37 -20.66 23.73
CA LYS A 119 14.66 -21.66 24.57
C LYS A 119 15.25 -23.06 24.45
N ILE A 120 15.63 -23.48 23.25
CA ILE A 120 16.32 -24.77 23.03
C ILE A 120 17.66 -24.77 23.77
N THR A 121 18.42 -23.67 23.70
CA THR A 121 19.71 -23.55 24.38
C THR A 121 19.57 -23.67 25.91
N GLU A 122 18.59 -23.00 26.51
CA GLU A 122 18.33 -23.10 27.96
C GLU A 122 17.80 -24.49 28.37
N THR A 123 16.95 -25.10 27.55
CA THR A 123 16.47 -26.48 27.78
C THR A 123 17.62 -27.47 27.71
N ASN A 124 18.53 -27.33 26.74
CA ASN A 124 19.72 -28.17 26.61
C ASN A 124 20.68 -27.98 27.81
N LYS A 125 20.85 -26.75 28.31
CA LYS A 125 21.63 -26.50 29.54
C LYS A 125 21.00 -27.18 30.76
N ALA A 126 19.68 -27.08 30.92
CA ALA A 126 18.96 -27.69 32.03
C ALA A 126 19.05 -29.23 32.00
N ILE A 127 18.87 -29.85 30.82
CA ILE A 127 19.02 -31.30 30.64
C ILE A 127 20.45 -31.74 30.96
N ARG A 128 21.48 -31.04 30.45
CA ARG A 128 22.88 -31.36 30.79
C ARG A 128 23.15 -31.25 32.29
N HIS A 129 22.56 -30.30 32.99
CA HIS A 129 22.72 -30.19 34.44
C HIS A 129 22.08 -31.37 35.18
N LEU A 130 20.88 -31.77 34.79
CA LEU A 130 20.21 -32.96 35.35
C LEU A 130 20.99 -34.25 35.07
N LEU A 131 21.55 -34.39 33.87
CA LEU A 131 22.38 -35.56 33.51
C LEU A 131 23.70 -35.61 34.28
N LYS A 132 24.33 -34.46 34.55
CA LYS A 132 25.51 -34.38 35.42
C LYS A 132 25.22 -34.78 36.87
N ILE A 133 24.04 -34.46 37.38
CA ILE A 133 23.64 -34.79 38.77
C ILE A 133 23.24 -36.26 38.90
N THR A 134 22.66 -36.86 37.85
CA THR A 134 22.13 -38.23 37.89
C THR A 134 23.15 -39.32 37.47
N GLY A 135 24.36 -38.96 37.05
CA GLY A 135 25.45 -39.91 36.80
C GLY A 135 25.19 -40.91 35.65
N THR A 136 24.32 -40.56 34.70
CA THR A 136 23.92 -41.46 33.61
C THR A 136 24.80 -41.27 32.37
N THR A 137 25.96 -41.94 32.35
CA THR A 137 26.94 -41.90 31.26
C THR A 137 26.31 -42.14 29.88
N ASN A 138 25.36 -43.07 29.78
CA ASN A 138 24.70 -43.45 28.53
C ASN A 138 23.82 -42.34 27.92
N LEU A 139 23.26 -41.45 28.76
CA LEU A 139 22.44 -40.32 28.30
C LEU A 139 23.30 -39.13 27.89
N VAL A 140 24.46 -38.94 28.52
CA VAL A 140 25.44 -37.92 28.12
C VAL A 140 25.99 -38.22 26.73
N GLU A 141 26.33 -39.48 26.46
CA GLU A 141 26.79 -39.92 25.13
C GLU A 141 25.71 -39.78 24.07
N PHE A 142 24.44 -40.09 24.41
CA PHE A 142 23.31 -39.88 23.51
C PHE A 142 23.10 -38.41 23.14
N VAL A 143 23.16 -37.48 24.12
CA VAL A 143 23.05 -36.04 23.85
C VAL A 143 24.21 -35.54 22.99
N GLN A 144 25.45 -35.98 23.26
CA GLN A 144 26.61 -35.63 22.44
C GLN A 144 26.52 -36.18 21.02
N TYR A 145 25.95 -37.38 20.85
CA TYR A 145 25.72 -37.97 19.54
C TYR A 145 24.69 -37.17 18.73
N VAL A 146 23.56 -36.82 19.35
CA VAL A 146 22.50 -36.00 18.71
C VAL A 146 23.01 -34.61 18.33
N GLU A 147 23.81 -33.96 19.19
CA GLU A 147 24.44 -32.67 18.87
C GLU A 147 25.44 -32.74 17.70
N LYS A 148 26.10 -33.88 17.50
CA LYS A 148 27.00 -34.11 16.37
C LYS A 148 26.28 -34.46 15.06
N THR A 149 25.06 -35.02 15.15
CA THR A 149 24.31 -35.50 13.97
C THR A 149 23.21 -34.56 13.52
N LEU A 150 22.78 -33.61 14.37
CA LEU A 150 21.97 -32.50 13.90
C LEU A 150 22.83 -31.62 12.98
N PRO A 151 22.38 -31.32 11.75
CA PRO A 151 23.12 -30.46 10.85
C PRO A 151 23.27 -29.08 11.51
N SER A 152 24.53 -28.70 11.76
CA SER A 152 24.90 -27.32 12.03
C SER A 152 24.58 -26.49 10.79
N ASN A 153 23.33 -26.06 10.64
CA ASN A 153 23.00 -24.98 9.73
C ASN A 153 23.41 -23.68 10.44
N LEU A 154 24.72 -23.41 10.38
CA LEU A 154 25.32 -22.08 10.43
C LEU A 154 25.20 -21.44 9.05
#